data_AF-A0A9P0Z8D1-F1
#
_entry.id   AF-A0A9P0Z8D1-F1
#
_cell.length_a   1.000
_cell.length_b   1.000
_cell.length_c   1.000
_cell.angle_alpha   90.00
_cell.angle_beta   90.00
_cell.angle_gamma   90.00
#
_symmetry.space_group_name_H-M   'P 1'
#
loop_
_entity.id
_entity.type
_entity.pdbx_description
1 polymer ?
#
loop_
_entity_poly.entity_id
_entity_poly.type
_entity_poly.pdbx_seq_one_letter_code
_entity_poly.pdbx_strand_id
1 'polypeptide(L)'
;MPHKAYDCNEETFTCSENVKWEDQLDLAIGKQWVAMDACRKYIRMYAIKNKFEILFQKNCADKLILRCKGERCPWRCYVIRKNDGHTTEVKSLQEEHTCENDGRNKNRGANARWIATMLAQDMRLHHNSYTPQDIIAIAWSRWTLNISY
;
A
#
# COMPACT_ATOMS: atom_id res chain seq x y z
N MET A 1 -29.20 -37.32 -17.96
CA MET A 1 -29.25 -36.74 -16.60
C MET A 1 -28.73 -35.31 -16.69
N PRO A 2 -29.59 -34.29 -16.55
CA PRO A 2 -29.21 -32.88 -16.69
C PRO A 2 -28.85 -32.26 -15.34
N HIS A 3 -27.73 -31.52 -15.29
CA HIS A 3 -27.41 -30.60 -14.20
C HIS A 3 -28.17 -29.28 -14.42
N LYS A 4 -28.96 -28.85 -13.43
CA LYS A 4 -29.55 -27.51 -13.37
C LYS A 4 -28.81 -26.67 -12.31
N ALA A 5 -28.43 -25.47 -12.77
CA ALA A 5 -28.20 -24.19 -12.08
C ALA A 5 -27.58 -24.17 -10.67
N TYR A 6 -26.39 -23.56 -10.58
CA TYR A 6 -26.20 -22.50 -9.59
C TYR A 6 -26.19 -21.17 -10.31
N ASP A 7 -27.21 -20.40 -9.96
CA ASP A 7 -27.40 -18.99 -10.18
C ASP A 7 -26.32 -18.21 -9.41
N CYS A 8 -25.60 -17.33 -10.10
CA CYS A 8 -24.92 -16.20 -9.48
C CYS A 8 -25.24 -15.00 -10.35
N ASN A 9 -26.40 -14.40 -10.06
CA ASN A 9 -26.80 -13.08 -10.52
C ASN A 9 -25.62 -12.08 -10.56
N GLU A 10 -25.29 -11.67 -11.77
CA GLU A 10 -24.73 -10.36 -12.11
C GLU A 10 -25.74 -9.28 -11.70
N GLU A 11 -25.61 -8.74 -10.49
CA GLU A 11 -26.35 -7.54 -10.11
C GLU A 11 -25.39 -6.47 -9.58
N THR A 12 -24.97 -5.65 -10.53
CA THR A 12 -24.59 -4.23 -10.37
C THR A 12 -23.28 -3.94 -9.62
N PHE A 13 -22.15 -4.16 -10.30
CA PHE A 13 -21.05 -3.20 -10.18
C PHE A 13 -21.50 -1.89 -10.83
N THR A 14 -22.20 -1.04 -10.09
CA THR A 14 -22.39 0.35 -10.50
C THR A 14 -21.01 0.99 -10.55
N CYS A 15 -20.55 1.26 -11.76
CA CYS A 15 -19.42 2.14 -12.03
C CYS A 15 -19.91 3.57 -11.75
N SER A 16 -19.89 4.00 -10.47
CA SER A 16 -20.07 5.41 -10.11
C SER A 16 -19.47 5.70 -8.73
N GLU A 17 -18.20 6.03 -8.72
CA GLU A 17 -17.60 7.23 -8.14
C GLU A 17 -16.09 7.02 -8.15
N ASN A 18 -15.35 8.07 -8.51
CA ASN A 18 -13.88 8.07 -8.56
C ASN A 18 -13.29 7.86 -7.16
N VAL A 19 -13.28 6.62 -6.65
CA VAL A 19 -12.54 6.29 -5.45
C VAL A 19 -11.07 6.26 -5.83
N LYS A 20 -10.40 7.40 -5.67
CA LYS A 20 -8.93 7.45 -5.66
C LYS A 20 -8.47 6.42 -4.64
N TRP A 21 -7.81 5.37 -5.09
CA TRP A 21 -7.23 4.32 -4.23
C TRP A 21 -6.25 4.89 -3.19
N GLU A 22 -5.83 6.14 -3.36
CA GLU A 22 -4.98 6.94 -2.46
C GLU A 22 -5.70 7.38 -1.17
N ASP A 23 -7.02 7.58 -1.23
CA ASP A 23 -7.77 8.22 -0.14
C ASP A 23 -7.95 7.28 1.06
N GLN A 24 -8.21 6.00 0.81
CA GLN A 24 -8.55 4.99 1.84
C GLN A 24 -7.38 4.08 2.23
N LEU A 25 -6.19 4.64 2.32
CA LEU A 25 -4.95 3.92 2.67
C LEU A 25 -4.61 4.13 4.15
N ASP A 26 -5.50 3.64 5.01
CA ASP A 26 -5.35 3.67 6.48
C ASP A 26 -5.02 2.28 7.02
N LEU A 27 -3.98 2.25 7.84
CA LEU A 27 -3.59 1.05 8.58
C LEU A 27 -4.28 1.11 9.94
N ALA A 28 -5.04 0.06 10.28
CA ALA A 28 -5.76 -0.02 11.55
C ALA A 28 -5.61 -1.42 12.15
N ILE A 29 -5.74 -1.51 13.47
CA ILE A 29 -5.77 -2.79 14.18
C ILE A 29 -6.99 -3.59 13.70
N GLY A 30 -6.81 -4.90 13.48
CA GLY A 30 -7.87 -5.79 12.99
C GLY A 30 -8.02 -5.85 11.47
N LYS A 31 -7.29 -5.02 10.71
CA LYS A 31 -7.32 -5.09 9.24
C LYS A 31 -6.72 -6.39 8.74
N GLN A 32 -7.42 -7.05 7.82
CA GLN A 32 -7.10 -8.40 7.35
C GLN A 32 -6.81 -8.47 5.84
N TRP A 33 -5.93 -9.40 5.46
CA TRP A 33 -5.63 -9.73 4.06
C TRP A 33 -5.54 -11.24 3.87
N VAL A 34 -5.94 -11.69 2.67
CA VAL A 34 -5.94 -13.12 2.25
C VAL A 34 -4.51 -13.66 1.98
N ALA A 35 -3.49 -12.79 1.97
CA ALA A 35 -2.10 -13.21 1.80
C ALA A 35 -1.12 -12.24 2.47
N MET A 36 -0.01 -12.78 2.97
CA MET A 36 1.06 -11.95 3.56
C MET A 36 1.69 -11.02 2.53
N ASP A 37 1.79 -11.40 1.26
CA ASP A 37 2.31 -10.52 0.21
C ASP A 37 1.37 -9.36 -0.11
N ALA A 38 0.05 -9.57 -0.04
CA ALA A 38 -0.93 -8.49 -0.15
C ALA A 38 -0.77 -7.50 1.02
N CYS A 39 -0.61 -8.01 2.24
CA CYS A 39 -0.32 -7.19 3.42
C CYS A 39 0.99 -6.39 3.26
N ARG A 40 2.09 -7.02 2.82
CA ARG A 40 3.37 -6.34 2.54
C ARG A 40 3.22 -5.24 1.51
N LYS A 41 2.47 -5.47 0.43
CA LYS A 41 2.22 -4.47 -0.61
C LYS A 41 1.42 -3.29 -0.03
N TYR A 42 0.35 -3.57 0.73
CA TYR A 42 -0.47 -2.55 1.36
C TYR A 42 0.34 -1.66 2.32
N ILE A 43 1.14 -2.26 3.21
CA ILE A 43 1.92 -1.49 4.18
C ILE A 43 3.03 -0.67 3.49
N ARG A 44 3.60 -1.14 2.38
CA ARG A 44 4.52 -0.32 1.56
C ARG A 44 3.82 0.90 0.98
N MET A 45 2.61 0.74 0.45
CA MET A 45 1.82 1.86 -0.07
C MET A 45 1.49 2.86 1.06
N TYR A 46 1.14 2.36 2.25
CA TYR A 46 0.91 3.20 3.44
C TYR A 46 2.15 4.00 3.82
N ALA A 47 3.32 3.34 3.88
CA ALA A 47 4.58 4.01 4.21
C ALA A 47 4.96 5.09 3.18
N ILE A 48 4.69 4.83 1.90
CA ILE A 48 4.95 5.79 0.82
C ILE A 48 3.98 6.99 0.91
N LYS A 49 2.69 6.76 1.19
CA LYS A 49 1.69 7.82 1.41
C LYS A 49 2.10 8.73 2.58
N ASN A 50 2.51 8.12 3.69
CA ASN A 50 2.92 8.81 4.91
C ASN A 50 4.41 9.24 4.92
N LYS A 51 5.10 9.09 3.77
CA LYS A 51 6.47 9.59 3.53
C LYS A 51 7.52 9.08 4.53
N PHE A 52 7.46 7.80 4.88
CA PHE A 52 8.49 7.17 5.70
C PHE A 52 8.97 5.84 5.14
N GLU A 53 10.22 5.47 5.43
CA GLU A 53 10.78 4.18 5.03
C GLU A 53 10.53 3.12 6.12
N ILE A 54 10.02 1.95 5.72
CA ILE A 54 9.80 0.80 6.60
C ILE A 54 10.87 -0.27 6.40
N LEU A 55 11.22 -0.93 7.50
CA LEU A 55 12.07 -2.11 7.51
C LEU A 55 11.25 -3.33 7.93
N PHE A 56 11.38 -4.39 7.14
CA PHE A 56 10.81 -5.70 7.46
C PHE A 56 11.82 -6.48 8.31
N GLN A 57 11.43 -6.88 9.51
CA GLN A 57 12.27 -7.72 10.36
C GLN A 57 12.32 -9.15 9.77
N LYS A 58 13.53 -9.62 9.43
CA LYS A 58 13.78 -10.82 8.59
C LYS A 58 13.32 -12.18 9.17
N ASN A 59 12.85 -12.28 10.42
CA ASN A 59 12.94 -13.54 11.17
C ASN A 59 11.63 -14.32 11.41
N CYS A 60 10.54 -14.08 10.67
CA CYS A 60 9.27 -14.77 10.97
C CYS A 60 8.44 -15.05 9.71
N ALA A 61 8.05 -16.32 9.50
CA ALA A 61 7.16 -16.74 8.40
C ALA A 61 5.68 -16.46 8.71
N ASP A 62 5.28 -16.60 9.99
CA ASP A 62 3.89 -16.42 10.44
C ASP A 62 3.60 -15.05 11.05
N LYS A 63 4.65 -14.24 11.24
CA LYS A 63 4.54 -12.92 11.87
C LYS A 63 5.34 -11.94 11.04
N LEU A 64 4.78 -10.77 10.80
CA LEU A 64 5.45 -9.69 10.12
C LEU A 64 5.60 -8.54 11.11
N ILE A 65 6.84 -8.23 11.46
CA ILE A 65 7.16 -7.09 12.31
C ILE A 65 7.78 -6.03 11.42
N LEU A 66 7.14 -4.86 11.40
CA LEU A 66 7.60 -3.71 10.66
C LEU A 66 7.99 -2.60 11.62
N ARG A 67 9.05 -1.89 11.29
CA ARG A 67 9.50 -0.69 12.03
C ARG A 67 9.84 0.41 11.04
N CYS A 68 9.72 1.65 11.46
CA CYS A 68 10.26 2.75 10.69
C CYS A 68 11.80 2.69 10.72
N LYS A 69 12.45 3.10 9.64
CA LYS A 69 13.91 3.16 9.50
C LYS A 69 14.55 4.29 10.32
N GLY A 70 13.77 5.29 10.74
CA GLY A 70 14.28 6.38 11.57
C GLY A 70 14.86 5.85 12.89
N GLU A 71 16.09 6.24 13.22
CA GLU A 71 16.86 5.69 14.37
C GLU A 71 16.17 5.83 15.73
N ARG A 72 15.18 6.71 15.85
CA ARG A 72 14.40 6.94 17.09
C ARG A 72 12.89 7.00 16.84
N CYS A 73 12.42 6.36 15.79
CA CYS A 73 11.00 6.36 15.47
C CYS A 73 10.26 5.27 16.27
N PRO A 74 9.21 5.64 17.04
CA PRO A 74 8.44 4.69 17.82
C PRO A 74 7.48 3.85 16.95
N TRP A 75 7.26 4.23 15.69
CA TRP A 75 6.35 3.53 14.79
C TRP A 75 6.70 2.05 14.63
N ARG A 76 5.71 1.19 14.90
CA ARG A 76 5.79 -0.26 14.79
C ARG A 76 4.46 -0.84 14.36
N CYS A 77 4.51 -1.84 13.49
CA CYS A 77 3.34 -2.60 13.10
C CYS A 77 3.61 -4.09 13.27
N TYR A 78 2.68 -4.77 13.94
CA TYR A 78 2.71 -6.20 14.18
C TYR A 78 1.55 -6.84 13.45
N VAL A 79 1.88 -7.66 12.45
CA VAL A 79 0.90 -8.47 11.71
C VAL A 79 1.16 -9.93 12.02
N ILE A 80 0.10 -10.69 12.20
CA ILE A 80 0.16 -12.13 12.42
C ILE A 80 -0.66 -12.85 11.36
N ARG A 81 -0.26 -14.07 11.01
CA ARG A 81 -1.10 -15.00 10.29
C ARG A 81 -2.09 -15.63 11.28
N LYS A 82 -3.37 -15.70 10.93
CA LYS A 82 -4.38 -16.39 11.75
C LYS A 82 -4.21 -17.90 11.62
N ASN A 83 -4.80 -18.62 12.56
CA ASN A 83 -4.69 -20.09 12.64
C ASN A 83 -5.30 -20.79 11.41
N ASP A 84 -6.18 -20.10 10.68
CA ASP A 84 -6.76 -20.55 9.42
C ASP A 84 -5.73 -20.65 8.27
N GLY A 85 -4.51 -20.13 8.46
CA GLY A 85 -3.42 -20.20 7.48
C GLY A 85 -3.64 -19.35 6.22
N HIS A 86 -4.84 -18.88 5.93
CA HIS A 86 -5.12 -18.12 4.71
C HIS A 86 -5.36 -16.63 4.96
N THR A 87 -5.34 -16.18 6.21
CA THR A 87 -5.58 -14.78 6.54
C THR A 87 -4.47 -14.22 7.41
N THR A 88 -4.16 -12.95 7.19
CA THR A 88 -3.19 -12.17 7.98
C THR A 88 -3.88 -10.95 8.54
N GLU A 89 -3.58 -10.57 9.78
CA GLU A 89 -4.26 -9.52 10.53
C GLU A 89 -3.26 -8.61 11.25
N VAL A 90 -3.51 -7.30 11.24
CA VAL A 90 -2.78 -6.34 12.09
C VAL A 90 -3.19 -6.55 13.55
N LYS A 91 -2.29 -7.12 14.36
CA LYS A 91 -2.52 -7.34 15.79
C LYS A 91 -2.29 -6.08 16.61
N SER A 92 -1.28 -5.29 16.26
CA SER A 92 -0.92 -4.09 16.99
C SER A 92 -0.28 -3.08 16.04
N LEU A 93 -0.65 -1.82 16.23
CA LEU A 93 -0.14 -0.70 15.46
C LEU A 93 0.20 0.43 16.43
N GLN A 94 1.42 0.95 16.32
CA GLN A 94 1.86 2.16 16.97
C GLN A 94 2.04 3.22 15.88
N GLU A 95 1.07 4.12 15.78
CA GLU A 95 0.97 5.12 14.70
C GLU A 95 1.87 6.34 14.91
N GLU A 96 2.41 6.52 16.12
CA GLU A 96 3.26 7.66 16.44
C GLU A 96 4.54 7.67 15.62
N HIS A 97 4.78 8.80 14.95
CA HIS A 97 5.99 9.06 14.17
C HIS A 97 6.75 10.25 14.75
N THR A 98 8.06 10.07 14.93
CA THR A 98 9.00 11.17 15.26
C THR A 98 9.85 11.59 14.05
N CYS A 99 9.65 10.94 12.90
CA CYS A 99 10.44 11.14 11.68
C CYS A 99 9.83 12.14 10.69
N GLU A 100 8.64 12.69 10.98
CA GLU A 100 7.91 13.58 10.06
C GLU A 100 8.64 14.90 9.79
N ASN A 101 9.56 15.30 10.68
CA ASN A 101 10.29 16.56 10.60
C ASN A 101 11.81 16.40 10.33
N ASP A 102 12.32 15.17 10.21
CA ASP A 102 13.71 14.97 9.86
C ASP A 102 13.80 14.91 8.33
N GLY A 103 14.12 16.03 7.67
CA GLY A 103 14.25 16.17 6.20
C GLY A 103 15.20 15.19 5.50
N ARG A 104 15.75 14.24 6.26
CA ARG A 104 16.50 13.06 5.85
C ARG A 104 15.62 11.92 5.34
N ASN A 105 14.33 11.88 5.70
CA ASN A 105 13.38 10.86 5.24
C ASN A 105 12.82 11.21 3.85
N LYS A 106 13.72 11.46 2.89
CA LYS A 106 13.34 11.47 1.47
C LYS A 106 12.74 10.09 1.18
N ASN A 107 11.51 10.04 0.68
CA ASN A 107 10.73 8.82 0.43
C ASN A 107 11.44 7.84 -0.54
N ARG A 108 12.51 7.18 -0.08
CA ARG A 108 13.33 6.25 -0.89
C ARG A 108 12.52 5.02 -1.34
N GLY A 109 11.39 4.76 -0.70
CA GLY A 109 10.44 3.73 -1.11
C GLY A 109 9.73 4.05 -2.43
N ALA A 110 9.57 5.32 -2.77
CA ALA A 110 8.98 5.78 -4.02
C ALA A 110 10.02 5.91 -5.14
N ASN A 111 10.77 4.82 -5.38
CA ASN A 111 11.75 4.77 -6.47
C ASN A 111 11.07 4.63 -7.84
N ALA A 112 11.85 4.73 -8.93
CA ALA A 112 11.35 4.64 -10.31
C ALA A 112 10.50 3.38 -10.57
N ARG A 113 10.82 2.25 -9.92
CA ARG A 113 10.05 1.01 -10.06
C ARG A 113 8.67 1.11 -9.41
N TRP A 114 8.57 1.76 -8.25
CA TRP A 114 7.29 2.03 -7.61
C TRP A 114 6.45 2.98 -8.46
N ILE A 115 7.04 4.09 -8.94
CA ILE A 115 6.39 5.05 -9.83
C ILE A 115 5.85 4.35 -11.09
N ALA A 116 6.66 3.53 -11.74
CA ALA A 116 6.24 2.75 -12.91
C ALA A 116 5.08 1.80 -12.60
N THR A 117 5.09 1.16 -11.42
CA THR A 117 3.99 0.27 -11.00
C THR A 117 2.69 1.04 -10.80
N MET A 118 2.77 2.22 -10.19
CA MET A 118 1.60 3.08 -9.97
C MET A 118 1.03 3.62 -11.28
N LEU A 119 1.89 4.15 -12.16
CA LEU A 119 1.48 4.63 -13.48
C LEU A 119 0.90 3.51 -14.33
N ALA A 120 1.50 2.31 -14.33
CA ALA A 120 0.98 1.18 -15.07
C ALA A 120 -0.41 0.75 -14.57
N GLN A 121 -0.67 0.85 -13.27
CA GLN A 121 -1.99 0.57 -12.71
C GLN A 121 -3.00 1.65 -13.11
N ASP A 122 -2.60 2.92 -13.04
CA ASP A 122 -3.43 4.07 -13.41
C ASP A 122 -3.78 4.07 -14.91
N MET A 123 -2.81 3.81 -15.79
CA MET A 123 -3.01 3.65 -17.23
C MET A 123 -4.00 2.52 -17.57
N ARG A 124 -3.96 1.41 -16.81
CA ARG A 124 -4.89 0.28 -17.01
C ARG A 124 -6.33 0.64 -16.61
N LEU A 125 -6.51 1.52 -15.64
CA LEU A 125 -7.82 1.91 -15.13
C LEU A 125 -8.45 3.04 -15.95
N HIS A 126 -7.62 3.98 -16.42
CA HIS A 126 -8.09 5.21 -17.06
C HIS A 126 -7.78 5.29 -18.56
N HIS A 127 -7.09 4.31 -19.15
CA HIS A 127 -6.66 4.27 -20.55
C HIS A 127 -5.93 5.55 -21.01
N ASN A 128 -5.27 6.24 -20.08
CA ASN A 128 -4.66 7.54 -20.33
C ASN A 128 -3.23 7.39 -20.85
N SER A 129 -2.84 8.20 -21.84
CA SER A 129 -1.44 8.34 -22.25
C SER A 129 -0.77 9.46 -21.43
N TYR A 130 0.46 9.23 -21.00
CA TYR A 130 1.23 10.18 -20.18
C TYR A 130 2.50 10.60 -20.90
N THR A 131 2.73 11.90 -21.03
CA THR A 131 4.05 12.43 -21.43
C THR A 131 5.02 12.41 -20.25
N PRO A 132 6.35 12.49 -20.48
CA PRO A 132 7.32 12.62 -19.38
C PRO A 132 7.03 13.81 -18.46
N GLN A 133 6.47 14.90 -19.00
CA GLN A 133 6.08 16.09 -18.23
C GLN A 133 4.88 15.81 -17.32
N ASP A 134 3.88 15.07 -17.82
CA ASP A 134 2.72 14.65 -17.03
C ASP A 134 3.14 13.74 -15.88
N ILE A 135 4.07 12.81 -16.12
CA ILE A 135 4.59 11.90 -15.09
C ILE A 135 5.25 12.69 -13.95
N ILE A 136 6.08 13.69 -14.31
CA ILE A 136 6.71 14.58 -13.35
C ILE A 136 5.63 15.33 -12.57
N ALA A 137 4.70 16.01 -13.25
CA ALA A 137 3.62 16.77 -12.62
C ALA A 137 2.77 15.91 -11.66
N ILE A 138 2.42 14.70 -12.07
CA ILE A 138 1.67 13.74 -11.26
C ILE A 138 2.48 13.32 -10.02
N ALA A 139 3.76 13.01 -10.19
CA ALA A 139 4.62 12.59 -9.08
C ALA A 139 4.83 13.70 -8.04
N TRP A 140 4.97 14.95 -8.48
CA TRP A 140 5.02 16.13 -7.61
C TRP A 140 3.68 16.36 -6.89
N SER A 141 2.57 16.36 -7.65
CA SER A 141 1.24 16.67 -7.13
C SER A 141 0.72 15.62 -6.15
N ARG A 142 0.82 14.33 -6.51
CA ARG A 142 0.26 13.22 -5.71
C ARG A 142 1.19 12.77 -4.59
N TRP A 143 2.49 12.69 -4.86
CA TRP A 143 3.43 12.00 -3.96
C TRP A 143 4.51 12.94 -3.40
N THR A 144 4.49 14.23 -3.76
CA THR A 144 5.51 15.23 -3.38
C THR A 144 6.93 14.75 -3.68
N LEU A 145 7.09 13.99 -4.76
CA LEU A 145 8.37 13.46 -5.19
C LEU A 145 9.03 14.44 -6.15
N ASN A 146 10.25 14.84 -5.81
CA ASN A 146 11.11 15.58 -6.72
C ASN A 146 11.84 14.57 -7.62
N ILE A 147 11.30 14.34 -8.82
CA ILE A 147 11.96 13.54 -9.86
C ILE A 147 12.77 14.51 -10.73
N SER A 148 14.08 14.49 -10.54
CA SER A 148 15.05 15.21 -11.39
C SER A 148 15.57 14.28 -12.49
N TYR A 149 15.77 14.85 -13.69
CA TYR A 149 16.24 14.15 -14.90
C TYR A 149 17.76 13.92 -14.87
#